data_AF-A0A085NP85-F1
#
_entry.id   AF-A0A085NP85-F1
#
_cell.length_a   1.000
_cell.length_b   1.000
_cell.length_c   1.000
_cell.angle_alpha   90.00
_cell.angle_beta   90.00
_cell.angle_gamma   90.00
#
_symmetry.space_group_name_H-M   'P 1'
#
loop_
_entity.id
_entity.type
_entity.pdbx_description
1 polymer ?
#
loop_
_entity_poly.entity_id
_entity_poly.type
_entity_poly.pdbx_seq_one_letter_code
_entity_poly.pdbx_strand_id
1 'polypeptide(L)'
;MPREIKEIKEFLLTARRRDARSVKIKKNPFNTKFKLIIQLRCSKFLYTLVIQDNDRAEKIRQSLPPGLQVKDLYGLMPREIKEIKEFLLTARRRDARSVKIKKNPFNTKFKLIIQLRCSKFLYTLVIQDNDRAEKIRQSLPPGLQVKDL
;
A
#
# COMPACT_ATOMS: atom_id res chain seq x y z
N MET A 1 -14.73 -20.68 -4.03
CA MET A 1 -15.44 -19.82 -3.06
C MET A 1 -14.49 -19.37 -1.96
N PRO A 2 -14.45 -18.08 -1.59
CA PRO A 2 -13.66 -17.62 -0.46
C PRO A 2 -14.24 -18.14 0.87
N ARG A 3 -13.38 -18.47 1.84
CA ARG A 3 -13.77 -18.87 3.19
C ARG A 3 -13.27 -17.83 4.18
N GLU A 4 -14.13 -17.38 5.08
CA GLU A 4 -13.73 -16.50 6.19
C GLU A 4 -13.43 -17.34 7.42
N ILE A 5 -12.29 -17.08 8.07
CA ILE A 5 -11.90 -17.67 9.35
C ILE A 5 -12.02 -16.56 10.40
N LYS A 6 -12.72 -16.83 11.51
CA LYS A 6 -12.85 -15.89 12.63
C LYS A 6 -11.79 -16.11 13.71
N GLU A 7 -11.25 -17.33 13.83
CA GLU A 7 -10.28 -17.69 14.86
C GLU A 7 -8.83 -17.65 14.38
N ILE A 8 -7.97 -16.97 15.15
CA ILE A 8 -6.55 -16.83 14.82
C ILE A 8 -5.82 -18.18 14.86
N LYS A 9 -6.18 -19.06 15.82
CA LYS A 9 -5.57 -20.39 15.96
C LYS A 9 -5.80 -21.24 14.70
N GLU A 10 -7.05 -21.27 14.21
CA GLU A 10 -7.41 -21.99 12.99
C GLU A 10 -6.68 -21.43 11.75
N PHE A 11 -6.52 -20.11 11.69
CA PHE A 11 -5.75 -19.46 10.63
C PHE A 11 -4.27 -19.89 10.63
N LEU A 12 -3.62 -19.92 11.80
CA LEU A 12 -2.22 -20.33 11.93
C LEU A 12 -2.01 -21.82 11.58
N LEU A 13 -2.97 -22.69 11.96
CA LEU A 13 -2.95 -24.09 11.55
C LEU A 13 -3.04 -24.21 10.03
N THR A 14 -3.94 -23.43 9.41
CA THR A 14 -4.10 -23.44 7.94
C THR A 14 -2.86 -22.92 7.22
N ALA A 15 -2.18 -21.91 7.77
CA ALA A 15 -0.96 -21.33 7.21
C ALA A 15 0.25 -22.28 7.27
N ARG A 16 0.26 -23.26 8.18
CA ARG A 16 1.32 -24.29 8.30
C ARG A 16 1.09 -25.50 7.40
N ARG A 17 -0.06 -25.61 6.73
CA ARG A 17 -0.35 -26.74 5.84
C ARG A 17 0.51 -26.67 4.58
N ARG A 18 0.83 -27.83 4.00
CA ARG A 18 1.61 -27.95 2.75
C ARG A 18 0.94 -27.31 1.53
N ASP A 19 -0.36 -27.04 1.57
CA ASP A 19 -1.12 -26.43 0.47
C ASP A 19 -1.14 -24.89 0.51
N ALA A 20 -0.60 -24.27 1.56
CA ALA A 20 -0.46 -22.82 1.68
C ALA A 20 0.63 -22.29 0.74
N ARG A 21 0.26 -21.38 -0.17
CA ARG A 21 1.17 -20.83 -1.19
C ARG A 21 1.64 -19.41 -0.88
N SER A 22 0.74 -18.55 -0.44
CA SER A 22 1.06 -17.13 -0.18
C SER A 22 0.09 -16.51 0.80
N VAL A 23 0.59 -15.57 1.60
CA VAL A 23 -0.23 -14.70 2.44
C VAL A 23 -0.21 -13.30 1.85
N LYS A 24 -1.37 -12.71 1.60
CA LYS A 24 -1.49 -11.30 1.27
C LYS A 24 -2.05 -10.58 2.48
N ILE A 25 -1.40 -9.49 2.88
CA ILE A 25 -1.92 -8.70 3.98
C ILE A 25 -2.34 -7.33 3.50
N LYS A 26 -3.63 -7.02 3.66
CA LYS A 26 -4.28 -5.81 3.15
C LYS A 26 -4.88 -5.02 4.30
N LYS A 27 -4.45 -3.77 4.48
CA LYS A 27 -5.09 -2.83 5.42
C LYS A 27 -6.13 -1.99 4.68
N ASN A 28 -7.36 -1.96 5.16
CA ASN A 28 -8.43 -1.16 4.57
C ASN A 28 -8.57 0.18 5.31
N PRO A 29 -8.27 1.34 4.67
CA PRO A 29 -8.39 2.65 5.30
C PRO A 29 -9.81 3.21 5.35
N PHE A 30 -10.70 2.75 4.46
CA PHE A 30 -12.03 3.36 4.29
C PHE A 30 -13.07 2.94 5.32
N ASN A 31 -12.78 1.94 6.16
CA ASN A 31 -13.69 1.57 7.24
C ASN A 31 -13.31 2.31 8.52
N THR A 32 -14.33 2.86 9.20
CA THR A 32 -14.27 3.52 10.51
C THR A 32 -13.64 2.66 11.63
N LYS A 33 -13.48 1.36 11.38
CA LYS A 33 -12.72 0.43 12.21
C LYS A 33 -11.56 -0.04 11.33
N PHE A 34 -10.32 0.27 11.71
CA PHE A 34 -9.13 -0.25 11.02
C PHE A 34 -9.33 -1.75 10.82
N LYS A 35 -9.51 -2.21 9.58
CA LYS A 35 -9.72 -3.63 9.26
C LYS A 35 -8.52 -4.10 8.45
N LEU A 36 -7.81 -5.05 9.01
CA LEU A 36 -6.65 -5.68 8.43
C LEU A 36 -7.07 -7.08 8.01
N ILE A 37 -7.02 -7.28 6.70
CA ILE A 37 -7.50 -8.47 6.03
C ILE A 37 -6.27 -9.28 5.64
N ILE A 38 -6.10 -10.43 6.27
CA ILE A 38 -5.06 -11.40 5.94
C ILE A 38 -5.68 -12.46 5.03
N GLN A 39 -5.21 -12.56 3.81
CA GLN A 39 -5.68 -13.55 2.84
C GLN A 39 -4.62 -14.62 2.65
N LEU A 40 -4.91 -15.84 3.09
CA LEU A 40 -4.10 -17.01 2.86
C LEU A 40 -4.59 -17.74 1.61
N ARG A 41 -3.72 -17.84 0.60
CA ARG A 41 -4.01 -18.59 -0.62
C ARG A 41 -3.59 -20.05 -0.44
N CYS A 42 -4.57 -20.94 -0.47
CA CYS A 42 -4.35 -22.38 -0.57
C CYS A 42 -4.64 -22.89 -1.99
N SER A 43 -4.46 -24.19 -2.23
CA SER A 43 -4.74 -24.83 -3.51
C SER A 43 -6.21 -24.72 -3.92
N LYS A 44 -7.15 -24.98 -3.01
CA LYS A 44 -8.60 -25.06 -3.30
C LYS A 44 -9.38 -23.79 -2.91
N PHE A 45 -8.97 -23.13 -1.82
CA PHE A 45 -9.71 -22.00 -1.25
C PHE A 45 -8.79 -20.81 -0.93
N LEU A 46 -9.40 -19.63 -0.85
CA LEU A 46 -8.79 -18.43 -0.29
C LEU A 46 -9.40 -18.24 1.10
N TYR A 47 -8.56 -18.34 2.13
CA TYR A 47 -8.96 -18.10 3.51
C TYR A 47 -8.69 -16.65 3.87
N THR A 48 -9.67 -16.00 4.47
CA THR A 48 -9.60 -14.59 4.86
C THR A 48 -9.79 -14.48 6.36
N LEU A 49 -8.84 -13.83 7.04
CA LEU A 49 -8.94 -13.47 8.44
C LEU A 49 -9.04 -11.95 8.54
N VAL A 50 -10.11 -11.45 9.15
CA VAL A 50 -10.35 -10.01 9.34
C VAL A 50 -10.04 -9.66 10.79
N ILE A 51 -9.07 -8.79 10.99
CA ILE A 51 -8.60 -8.35 12.31
C ILE A 51 -8.77 -6.84 12.40
N GLN A 52 -9.13 -6.34 13.59
CA GLN A 52 -9.27 -4.90 13.80
C GLN A 52 -7.98 -4.26 14.32
N ASP A 53 -7.25 -4.96 15.18
CA ASP A 53 -6.02 -4.47 15.81
C ASP A 53 -4.78 -4.63 14.92
N ASN A 54 -3.98 -3.55 14.82
CA ASN A 54 -2.72 -3.56 14.08
C ASN A 54 -1.62 -4.39 14.77
N ASP A 55 -1.56 -4.33 16.10
CA ASP A 55 -0.56 -5.07 16.89
C ASP A 55 -0.75 -6.59 16.78
N ARG A 56 -2.00 -7.07 16.90
CA ARG A 56 -2.33 -8.49 16.73
C ARG A 56 -1.99 -8.99 15.33
N ALA A 57 -2.21 -8.17 14.32
CA ALA A 57 -1.85 -8.52 12.95
C ALA A 57 -0.34 -8.68 12.74
N GLU A 58 0.48 -7.81 13.36
CA GLU A 58 1.94 -7.93 13.31
C GLU A 58 2.41 -9.21 14.02
N LYS A 59 1.83 -9.55 15.18
CA LYS A 59 2.12 -10.81 15.88
C LYS A 59 1.78 -12.03 15.03
N ILE A 60 0.65 -12.00 14.32
CA ILE A 60 0.26 -13.09 13.41
C ILE A 60 1.23 -13.18 12.25
N ARG A 61 1.64 -12.04 11.68
CA ARG A 61 2.65 -11.98 10.62
C ARG A 61 3.98 -12.60 11.06
N GLN A 62 4.44 -12.30 12.28
CA GLN A 62 5.65 -12.91 12.86
C GLN A 62 5.49 -14.41 13.13
N SER A 63 4.27 -14.86 13.41
CA SER A 63 3.95 -16.28 13.67
C SER A 63 3.78 -17.12 12.40
N LEU A 64 3.78 -16.48 11.22
CA LEU A 64 3.73 -17.19 9.94
C LEU A 64 5.04 -17.94 9.68
N PRO A 65 4.99 -19.13 9.05
CA PRO A 65 6.20 -19.88 8.74
C PRO A 65 7.09 -19.11 7.74
N PRO A 66 8.42 -19.06 7.94
CA PRO A 66 9.35 -18.26 7.15
C PRO A 66 9.46 -18.70 5.67
N GLY A 67 9.01 -19.93 5.33
CA GLY A 67 8.94 -20.42 3.95
C GLY A 67 7.71 -19.94 3.16
N LEU A 68 6.76 -19.26 3.81
CA LEU A 68 5.52 -18.79 3.18
C LEU A 68 5.72 -17.39 2.61
N GLN A 69 5.41 -17.19 1.33
CA GLN A 69 5.54 -15.89 0.69
C GLN A 69 4.54 -14.89 1.28
N VAL A 70 5.02 -13.95 2.10
CA VAL A 70 4.23 -12.85 2.65
C VAL A 70 4.29 -11.65 1.71
N LYS A 71 3.14 -11.29 1.14
CA LYS A 71 2.93 -10.10 0.31
C LYS A 71 2.24 -9.02 1.13
N ASP A 72 3.05 -8.10 1.65
CA ASP A 72 2.58 -6.91 2.34
C ASP A 72 2.01 -5.88 1.34
N LEU A 73 0.68 -5.76 1.30
CA LEU A 73 0.03 -4.68 0.54
C LEU A 73 -0.05 -3.37 1.34
N TYR A 74 0.52 -3.34 2.55
CA TYR A 74 0.62 -2.13 3.39
C TYR A 74 1.47 -1.03 2.76
N GLY A 75 2.48 -1.40 1.96
CA GLY A 75 3.33 -0.44 1.25
C GLY A 75 2.62 0.27 0.09
N LEU A 76 1.32 0.00 -0.11
CA LEU A 76 0.45 0.70 -1.04
C LEU A 76 -0.40 1.77 -0.34
N MET A 77 -0.30 1.96 0.98
CA MET A 77 -0.95 3.12 1.61
C MET A 77 -0.27 4.40 1.15
N PRO A 78 -0.97 5.24 0.38
CA PRO A 78 -0.45 6.55 0.03
C PRO A 78 -0.43 7.39 1.31
N ARG A 79 0.75 7.85 1.73
CA ARG A 79 0.85 8.96 2.69
C ARG A 79 0.51 10.22 1.92
N GLU A 80 -0.62 10.84 2.26
CA GLU A 80 -0.95 12.13 1.70
C GLU A 80 -0.05 13.20 2.33
N ILE A 81 0.73 13.86 1.48
CA ILE A 81 1.48 15.06 1.85
C ILE A 81 0.64 16.25 1.39
N LYS A 82 0.34 17.17 2.32
CA LYS A 82 -0.41 18.40 2.00
C LYS A 82 0.52 19.55 1.58
N GLU A 83 1.78 19.52 2.01
CA GLU A 83 2.75 20.57 1.75
C GLU A 83 3.75 20.22 0.65
N ILE A 84 3.90 21.12 -0.32
CA ILE A 84 4.81 20.93 -1.46
C ILE A 84 6.27 20.81 -1.00
N LYS A 85 6.68 21.60 0.01
CA LYS A 85 8.05 21.57 0.56
C LYS A 85 8.40 20.18 1.11
N GLU A 86 7.49 19.58 1.88
CA GLU A 86 7.67 18.23 2.43
C GLU A 86 7.75 17.17 1.33
N PHE A 87 6.97 17.33 0.25
CA PHE A 87 7.04 16.44 -0.91
C PHE A 87 8.41 16.51 -1.61
N LEU A 88 8.93 17.70 -1.86
CA LEU A 88 10.25 17.89 -2.49
C LEU A 88 11.39 17.33 -1.63
N LEU A 89 11.32 17.51 -0.30
CA LEU A 89 12.28 16.87 0.62
C LEU A 89 12.22 15.35 0.54
N THR A 90 11.01 14.78 0.47
CA THR A 90 10.81 13.34 0.35
C THR A 90 11.31 12.81 -0.99
N ALA A 91 11.12 13.55 -2.08
CA ALA A 91 11.60 13.19 -3.43
C ALA A 91 13.13 13.20 -3.56
N ARG A 92 13.83 13.97 -2.72
CA ARG A 92 15.30 14.01 -2.67
C ARG A 92 15.93 12.89 -1.82
N ARG A 93 15.12 12.10 -1.10
CA ARG A 93 15.68 11.02 -0.27
C ARG A 93 16.23 9.89 -1.14
N ARG A 94 17.27 9.22 -0.64
CA ARG A 94 17.93 8.09 -1.33
C ARG A 94 17.01 6.89 -1.60
N ASP A 95 15.86 6.81 -0.93
CA ASP A 95 14.89 5.72 -1.08
C ASP A 95 13.78 6.00 -2.11
N ALA A 96 13.75 7.22 -2.70
CA ALA A 96 12.84 7.59 -3.77
C ALA A 96 13.21 6.90 -5.08
N ARG A 97 12.26 6.17 -5.69
CA ARG A 97 12.49 5.35 -6.89
C ARG A 97 11.83 5.90 -8.15
N SER A 98 10.61 6.41 -8.04
CA SER A 98 9.86 6.90 -9.20
C SER A 98 8.76 7.86 -8.80
N VAL A 99 8.44 8.79 -9.68
CA VAL A 99 7.27 9.66 -9.56
C VAL A 99 6.27 9.31 -10.67
N LYS A 100 5.01 9.13 -10.30
CA LYS A 100 3.89 8.99 -11.24
C LYS A 100 3.02 10.22 -11.18
N ILE A 101 2.80 10.87 -12.31
CA ILE A 101 1.89 12.00 -12.43
C ILE A 101 0.61 11.47 -13.05
N LYS A 102 -0.49 11.44 -12.28
CA LYS A 102 -1.80 11.01 -12.77
C LYS A 102 -2.71 12.22 -12.93
N LYS A 103 -3.17 12.46 -14.16
CA LYS A 103 -4.17 13.50 -14.45
C LYS A 103 -5.57 12.89 -14.39
N ASN A 104 -6.46 13.44 -13.55
CA ASN A 104 -7.84 12.96 -13.47
C ASN A 104 -8.81 13.97 -14.11
N PRO A 105 -9.22 13.77 -15.38
CA PRO A 105 -10.08 14.73 -16.10
C PRO A 105 -11.55 14.70 -15.66
N PHE A 106 -12.00 13.64 -14.98
CA PHE A 106 -13.43 13.38 -14.71
C PHE A 106 -14.01 14.02 -13.45
N ASN A 107 -13.22 14.72 -12.63
CA ASN A 107 -13.74 15.35 -11.41
C ASN A 107 -13.92 16.85 -11.66
N THR A 108 -15.00 17.43 -11.15
CA THR A 108 -15.42 18.85 -11.26
C THR A 108 -14.39 19.88 -10.78
N LYS A 109 -13.24 19.42 -10.27
CA LYS A 109 -12.03 20.18 -9.97
C LYS A 109 -10.88 19.36 -10.55
N PHE A 110 -10.10 19.92 -11.47
CA PHE A 110 -8.87 19.27 -11.95
C PHE A 110 -8.07 18.83 -10.72
N LYS A 111 -7.79 17.54 -10.61
CA LYS A 111 -6.98 16.97 -9.53
C LYS A 111 -5.82 16.24 -10.18
N LEU A 112 -4.64 16.78 -9.99
CA LEU A 112 -3.39 16.18 -10.41
C LEU A 112 -2.76 15.51 -9.19
N ILE A 113 -2.58 14.20 -9.29
CA ILE A 113 -2.06 13.38 -8.19
C ILE A 113 -0.64 12.98 -8.54
N ILE A 114 0.32 13.49 -7.78
CA ILE A 114 1.73 13.11 -7.91
C ILE A 114 2.01 12.01 -6.90
N GLN A 115 2.37 10.82 -7.38
CA GLN A 115 2.67 9.67 -6.53
C GLN A 115 4.18 9.41 -6.52
N LEU A 116 4.83 9.63 -5.39
CA LEU A 116 6.23 9.33 -5.16
C LEU A 116 6.37 7.94 -4.55
N ARG A 117 7.04 7.03 -5.24
CA ARG A 117 7.34 5.69 -4.75
C ARG A 117 8.63 5.69 -3.95
N CYS A 118 8.53 5.44 -2.66
CA CYS A 118 9.66 5.15 -1.77
C CYS A 118 9.80 3.63 -1.54
N SER A 119 10.84 3.22 -0.82
CA SER A 119 11.09 1.80 -0.53
C SER A 119 9.96 1.15 0.30
N LYS A 120 9.38 1.89 1.27
CA LYS A 120 8.35 1.35 2.19
C LYS A 120 6.94 1.89 1.94
N PHE A 121 6.82 3.12 1.43
CA PHE A 121 5.54 3.82 1.28
C PHE A 121 5.38 4.43 -0.11
N LEU A 122 4.13 4.61 -0.53
CA LEU A 122 3.77 5.53 -1.60
C LEU A 122 3.43 6.86 -0.94
N TYR A 123 3.94 7.98 -1.45
CA TYR A 123 3.52 9.32 -1.02
C TYR A 123 2.68 9.93 -2.13
N THR A 124 1.58 10.59 -1.79
CA THR A 124 0.72 11.26 -2.76
C THR A 124 0.58 12.73 -2.40
N LEU A 125 0.80 13.59 -3.38
CA LEU A 125 0.50 15.01 -3.30
C LEU A 125 -0.64 15.29 -4.28
N VAL A 126 -1.75 15.82 -3.77
CA VAL A 126 -2.91 16.20 -4.58
C VAL A 126 -2.88 17.70 -4.81
N ILE A 127 -2.79 18.12 -6.07
CA ILE A 127 -2.74 19.51 -6.48
C ILE A 127 -3.92 19.76 -7.41
N GLN A 128 -4.48 20.97 -7.36
CA GLN A 128 -5.60 21.36 -8.23
C GLN A 128 -5.10 22.07 -9.51
N ASP A 129 -4.02 22.85 -9.40
CA ASP A 129 -3.45 23.63 -10.49
C ASP A 129 -2.45 22.83 -11.36
N ASN A 130 -2.61 22.91 -12.69
CA ASN A 130 -1.69 22.28 -13.64
C ASN A 130 -0.31 22.97 -13.67
N ASP A 131 -0.26 24.31 -13.60
CA ASP A 131 0.98 25.09 -13.62
C ASP A 131 1.89 24.77 -12.40
N ARG A 132 1.29 24.63 -11.22
CA ARG A 132 2.03 24.24 -10.01
C ARG A 132 2.59 22.82 -10.11
N ALA A 133 1.87 21.90 -10.75
CA ALA A 133 2.36 20.55 -10.95
C ALA A 133 3.57 20.49 -11.90
N GLU A 134 3.58 21.29 -12.97
CA GLU A 134 4.72 21.44 -13.88
C GLU A 134 5.95 22.00 -13.14
N LYS A 135 5.78 23.03 -12.31
CA LYS A 135 6.88 23.58 -11.47
C LYS A 135 7.44 22.54 -10.51
N ILE A 136 6.59 21.70 -9.91
CA ILE A 136 7.02 20.61 -9.05
C ILE A 136 7.77 19.56 -9.86
N ARG A 137 7.29 19.20 -11.05
CA ARG A 137 7.97 18.27 -11.97
C ARG A 137 9.36 18.77 -12.33
N GLN A 138 9.53 20.06 -12.64
CA GLN A 138 10.83 20.68 -12.91
C GLN A 138 11.75 20.71 -11.69
N SER A 139 11.18 20.80 -10.49
CA SER A 139 11.92 20.80 -9.22
C SER A 139 12.33 19.40 -8.72
N LEU A 140 11.88 18.33 -9.39
CA LEU A 140 12.28 16.97 -9.05
C LEU A 140 13.74 16.71 -9.42
N PRO A 141 14.46 15.87 -8.65
CA PRO A 141 15.84 15.55 -8.96
C PRO A 141 15.95 14.79 -10.30
N PRO A 142 16.95 15.12 -11.15
CA PRO A 142 17.08 14.60 -12.52
C PRO A 142 17.33 13.08 -12.62
N GLY A 143 17.68 12.43 -11.51
CA GLY A 143 17.84 10.97 -11.45
C GLY A 143 16.55 10.19 -11.15
N LEU A 144 15.41 10.87 -10.93
CA LEU A 144 14.16 10.24 -10.53
C LEU A 144 13.31 9.92 -11.77
N GLN A 145 12.93 8.66 -11.95
CA GLN A 145 12.10 8.27 -13.10
C GLN A 145 10.70 8.88 -12.98
N VAL A 146 10.37 9.81 -13.87
CA VAL A 146 9.03 10.42 -13.99
C VAL A 146 8.22 9.63 -15.01
N LYS A 147 7.04 9.15 -14.62
CA LYS A 147 6.07 8.46 -15.47
C LYS A 147 4.77 9.26 -15.51
N ASP A 148 4.36 9.70 -16.68
CA ASP A 148 3.06 10.32 -16.92
C ASP A 148 2.00 9.23 -17.17
N LEU A 149 0.84 9.34 -16.49
CA LEU A 149 -0.27 8.37 -16.48
C LEU A 149 -1.64 9.04 -16.65
#